data_AF-A0ABD3M874-F1
#
_entry.id   AF-A0ABD3M874-F1
#
_cell.length_a   1.000
_cell.length_b   1.000
_cell.length_c   1.000
_cell.angle_alpha   90.00
_cell.angle_beta   90.00
_cell.angle_gamma   90.00
#
_symmetry.space_group_name_H-M   'P 1'
#
loop_
_entity.id
_entity.type
_entity.pdbx_description
1 polymer ?
#
loop_
_entity_poly.entity_id
_entity_poly.type
_entity_poly.pdbx_seq_one_letter_code
_entity_poly.pdbx_strand_id
1 'polypeptide(L)'
;MIYSIAPCGRRPNVLPSPAEQSKSATGKSVRFSGLMAASSSTRLVKIIAPAGGLGIVVKASPESGLSYVSRIKDNSPIKDQIRVGDLILEVDGEDVSKLRVIHVAMLIRSKRNSGNRMLTLSRDETTNVEII
;
A
#
# COMPACT_ATOMS: atom_id res chain seq x y z
N MET A 1 -1.16 -52.52 -28.58
CA MET A 1 -0.54 -51.21 -28.82
C MET A 1 -0.25 -50.54 -27.49
N ILE A 2 1.03 -50.39 -27.17
CA ILE A 2 1.55 -49.76 -25.95
C ILE A 2 1.80 -48.27 -26.24
N TYR A 3 1.20 -47.36 -25.47
CA TYR A 3 1.59 -45.95 -25.50
C TYR A 3 2.17 -45.57 -24.15
N SER A 4 3.50 -45.54 -24.14
CA SER A 4 4.35 -45.03 -23.08
C SER A 4 4.29 -43.50 -23.11
N ILE A 5 3.74 -42.88 -22.08
CA ILE A 5 3.74 -41.42 -21.91
C ILE A 5 4.75 -41.11 -20.81
N ALA A 6 5.91 -40.61 -21.22
CA ALA A 6 6.93 -40.11 -20.33
C ALA A 6 6.42 -38.84 -19.59
N PRO A 7 6.56 -38.75 -18.25
CA PRO A 7 6.38 -37.48 -17.55
C PRO A 7 7.60 -36.59 -17.81
N CYS A 8 7.33 -35.43 -18.43
CA CYS A 8 8.31 -34.35 -18.60
C CYS A 8 8.85 -33.90 -17.24
N GLY A 9 10.15 -34.09 -17.02
CA GLY A 9 10.85 -33.46 -15.91
C GLY A 9 10.87 -31.94 -16.06
N ARG A 10 10.56 -31.22 -14.97
CA ARG A 10 10.94 -29.82 -14.81
C ARG A 10 11.27 -29.51 -13.35
N ARG A 11 12.58 -29.55 -13.07
CA ARG A 11 13.39 -28.87 -12.03
C ARG A 11 12.73 -28.54 -10.68
N PRO A 12 13.26 -29.04 -9.55
CA PRO A 12 13.04 -28.39 -8.25
C PRO A 12 13.78 -27.05 -8.26
N ASN A 13 13.03 -25.95 -8.36
CA ASN A 13 13.62 -24.64 -8.16
C ASN A 13 13.73 -24.41 -6.65
N VAL A 14 14.97 -24.26 -6.21
CA VAL A 14 15.41 -24.02 -4.84
C VAL A 14 14.67 -22.78 -4.30
N LEU A 15 13.95 -22.96 -3.19
CA LEU A 15 13.48 -21.88 -2.34
C LEU A 15 14.67 -21.29 -1.60
N PRO A 16 15.05 -20.01 -1.80
CA PRO A 16 15.94 -19.36 -0.85
C PRO A 16 15.19 -19.12 0.47
N SER A 17 15.70 -19.72 1.54
CA SER A 17 15.38 -19.39 2.93
C SER A 17 15.73 -17.92 3.22
N PRO A 18 14.93 -17.21 4.03
CA PRO A 18 15.01 -15.76 4.23
C PRO A 18 16.14 -15.41 5.20
N ALA A 19 17.32 -15.07 4.66
CA ALA A 19 18.38 -14.44 5.44
C ALA A 19 18.97 -13.26 4.66
N GLU A 20 19.11 -12.15 5.39
CA GLU A 20 19.98 -11.03 5.08
C GLU A 20 19.55 -10.05 3.99
N GLN A 21 18.55 -9.27 4.39
CA GLN A 21 18.59 -7.82 4.19
C GLN A 21 19.91 -7.27 4.74
N SER A 22 20.79 -6.82 3.86
CA SER A 22 21.78 -5.78 4.10
C SER A 22 22.48 -5.48 2.79
N LYS A 23 22.38 -4.24 2.28
CA LYS A 23 23.46 -3.33 1.84
C LYS A 23 22.83 -2.06 1.27
N SER A 24 22.42 -1.16 2.17
CA SER A 24 22.30 0.26 1.87
C SER A 24 23.70 0.81 1.68
N ALA A 25 24.10 1.04 0.43
CA ALA A 25 25.23 1.91 0.11
C ALA A 25 25.11 2.36 -1.35
N THR A 26 24.58 3.56 -1.56
CA THR A 26 25.23 4.64 -2.32
C THR A 26 24.27 5.83 -2.30
N GLY A 27 24.60 6.81 -1.47
CA GLY A 27 23.94 8.10 -1.50
C GLY A 27 24.14 8.76 -2.85
N LYS A 28 23.04 9.05 -3.55
CA LYS A 28 22.99 10.22 -4.43
C LYS A 28 22.38 11.36 -3.63
N SER A 29 23.27 12.16 -3.06
CA SER A 29 22.97 13.52 -2.61
C SER A 29 22.52 14.29 -3.84
N VAL A 30 21.21 14.44 -4.02
CA VAL A 30 20.66 15.40 -4.96
C VAL A 30 20.38 16.65 -4.13
N ARG A 31 21.19 17.68 -4.36
CA ARG A 31 21.02 18.99 -3.74
C ARG A 31 19.77 19.63 -4.30
N PHE A 32 18.65 19.47 -3.61
CA PHE A 32 17.49 20.32 -3.82
C PHE A 32 17.66 21.57 -2.96
N SER A 33 18.22 22.58 -3.62
CA SER A 33 18.34 23.93 -3.11
C SER A 33 16.96 24.59 -3.20
N GLY A 34 16.42 24.96 -2.04
CA GLY A 34 15.41 26.01 -1.88
C GLY A 34 14.04 25.76 -2.49
N LEU A 35 13.12 25.20 -1.71
CA LEU A 35 11.71 25.61 -1.63
C LEU A 35 11.13 25.01 -0.34
N MET A 36 10.81 25.89 0.62
CA MET A 36 9.97 25.65 1.80
C MET A 36 9.95 24.23 2.36
N ALA A 37 10.71 23.99 3.44
CA ALA A 37 10.40 22.90 4.36
C ALA A 37 9.11 23.27 5.10
N ALA A 38 7.96 23.12 4.42
CA ALA A 38 6.70 22.96 5.11
C ALA A 38 6.92 21.83 6.13
N SER A 39 6.70 22.09 7.41
CA SER A 39 6.73 21.06 8.44
C SER A 39 5.51 20.15 8.24
N SER A 40 5.52 19.37 7.15
CA SER A 40 4.54 18.36 6.85
C SER A 40 4.96 17.12 7.63
N SER A 41 4.45 16.99 8.85
CA SER A 41 4.68 15.78 9.62
C SER A 41 3.83 14.66 9.02
N THR A 42 4.47 13.76 8.27
CA THR A 42 3.78 12.59 7.74
C THR A 42 3.54 11.59 8.87
N ARG A 43 2.29 11.33 9.22
CA ARG A 43 1.89 10.37 10.26
C ARG A 43 1.40 9.08 9.62
N LEU A 44 1.86 7.94 10.17
CA LEU A 44 1.34 6.62 9.83
C LEU A 44 0.10 6.30 10.66
N VAL A 45 -0.99 5.95 9.99
CA VAL A 45 -2.28 5.60 10.60
C VAL A 45 -2.57 4.13 10.29
N LYS A 46 -2.66 3.31 11.36
CA LYS A 46 -3.01 1.89 11.27
C LYS A 46 -4.47 1.71 11.65
N ILE A 47 -5.23 1.07 10.77
CA ILE A 47 -6.69 0.97 10.88
C ILE A 47 -7.08 -0.49 10.79
N ILE A 48 -7.91 -0.94 11.73
CA ILE A 48 -8.48 -2.28 11.71
C ILE A 48 -9.88 -2.17 11.12
N ALA A 49 -10.07 -2.79 9.97
CA ALA A 49 -11.32 -2.81 9.26
C ALA A 49 -11.99 -4.18 9.37
N PRO A 50 -13.27 -4.27 9.74
CA PRO A 50 -13.98 -5.55 9.83
C PRO A 50 -14.20 -6.18 8.44
N ALA A 51 -14.54 -7.46 8.41
CA ALA A 51 -14.92 -8.18 7.21
C ALA A 51 -16.10 -7.50 6.50
N GLY A 52 -16.16 -7.62 5.18
CA GLY A 52 -17.21 -7.01 4.37
C GLY A 52 -16.76 -5.86 3.46
N GLY A 53 -17.70 -5.02 3.04
CA GLY A 53 -17.43 -3.94 2.11
C GLY A 53 -16.80 -2.75 2.83
N LEU A 54 -15.55 -2.42 2.53
CA LEU A 54 -14.90 -1.22 3.07
C LEU A 54 -15.50 0.08 2.52
N GLY A 55 -16.15 0.04 1.35
CA GLY A 55 -16.80 1.21 0.77
C GLY A 55 -15.85 2.35 0.37
N ILE A 56 -14.56 2.06 0.18
CA ILE A 56 -13.55 3.06 -0.21
C ILE A 56 -13.28 3.01 -1.71
N VAL A 57 -13.02 4.17 -2.29
CA VAL A 57 -12.61 4.33 -3.69
C VAL A 57 -11.17 4.81 -3.70
N VAL A 58 -10.30 3.97 -4.22
CA VAL A 58 -8.87 4.23 -4.34
C VAL A 58 -8.56 4.70 -5.77
N LYS A 59 -7.66 5.67 -5.91
CA LYS A 59 -7.13 6.14 -7.20
C LYS A 59 -5.62 6.28 -7.13
N ALA A 60 -4.98 6.29 -8.30
CA ALA A 60 -3.55 6.56 -8.40
C ALA A 60 -3.36 8.07 -8.44
N SER A 61 -2.46 8.58 -7.60
CA SER A 61 -2.00 9.96 -7.74
C SER A 61 -1.02 10.00 -8.91
N PRO A 62 -1.26 10.82 -9.95
CA PRO A 62 -0.30 10.96 -11.04
C PRO A 62 1.00 11.63 -10.59
N GLU A 63 0.99 12.38 -9.48
CA GLU A 63 2.15 13.11 -8.98
C GLU A 63 3.08 12.24 -8.13
N SER A 64 2.50 11.48 -7.19
CA SER A 64 3.26 10.65 -6.27
C SER A 64 3.47 9.21 -6.78
N GLY A 65 2.65 8.76 -7.75
CA GLY A 65 2.62 7.37 -8.19
C GLY A 65 1.98 6.40 -7.19
N LEU A 66 1.68 6.88 -5.98
CA LEU A 66 1.03 6.13 -4.91
C LEU A 66 -0.49 6.04 -5.08
N SER A 67 -1.07 5.03 -4.46
CA SER A 67 -2.51 4.87 -4.36
C SER A 67 -3.07 5.72 -3.21
N TYR A 68 -4.05 6.57 -3.46
CA TYR A 68 -4.70 7.42 -2.45
C TYR A 68 -6.20 7.17 -2.39
N VAL A 69 -6.79 7.49 -1.25
CA VAL A 69 -8.24 7.43 -1.04
C VAL A 69 -8.89 8.65 -1.69
N SER A 70 -9.60 8.45 -2.80
CA SER A 70 -10.29 9.53 -3.51
C SER A 70 -11.70 9.79 -2.98
N ARG A 71 -12.41 8.74 -2.55
CA ARG A 71 -13.75 8.85 -1.96
C ARG A 71 -13.97 7.78 -0.92
N ILE A 72 -14.82 8.10 0.05
CA ILE A 72 -15.25 7.20 1.12
C ILE A 72 -16.77 7.17 1.08
N LYS A 73 -17.36 5.98 1.07
CA LYS A 73 -18.82 5.82 1.14
C LYS A 73 -19.28 5.95 2.58
N ASP A 74 -20.45 6.56 2.81
CA ASP A 74 -20.95 6.80 4.16
C ASP A 74 -21.25 5.54 4.96
N ASN A 75 -21.62 4.45 4.27
CA ASN A 75 -21.87 3.14 4.89
C ASN A 75 -20.58 2.34 5.16
N SER A 76 -19.42 3.00 5.21
CA SER A 76 -18.16 2.34 5.49
C SER A 76 -17.90 2.31 7.01
N PRO A 77 -17.51 1.15 7.58
CA PRO A 77 -17.24 1.03 9.02
C PRO A 77 -15.94 1.72 9.45
N ILE A 78 -15.12 2.15 8.49
CA ILE A 78 -13.82 2.81 8.74
C ILE A 78 -13.84 4.31 8.42
N LYS A 79 -15.01 4.86 8.04
CA LYS A 79 -15.21 6.28 7.67
C LYS A 79 -14.55 7.25 8.64
N ASP A 80 -14.68 7.02 9.94
CA ASP A 80 -14.17 7.95 10.97
C ASP A 80 -12.64 7.88 11.15
N GLN A 81 -12.01 6.83 10.64
CA GLN A 81 -10.56 6.60 10.79
C GLN A 81 -9.78 7.06 9.55
N ILE A 82 -10.37 6.97 8.37
CA ILE A 82 -9.76 7.37 7.09
C ILE A 82 -10.25 8.73 6.62
N ARG A 83 -9.42 9.43 5.84
CA ARG A 83 -9.78 10.69 5.18
C ARG A 83 -9.51 10.60 3.68
N VAL A 84 -10.26 11.38 2.91
CA VAL A 84 -9.97 11.57 1.49
C VAL A 84 -8.63 12.27 1.37
N GLY A 85 -7.76 11.75 0.51
CA GLY A 85 -6.38 12.21 0.36
C GLY A 85 -5.35 11.36 1.12
N ASP A 86 -5.77 10.48 2.03
CA ASP A 86 -4.85 9.56 2.69
C ASP A 86 -4.19 8.62 1.66
N LEU A 87 -2.87 8.45 1.79
CA LEU A 87 -2.07 7.59 0.92
C LEU A 87 -2.03 6.18 1.50
N ILE A 88 -2.25 5.18 0.66
CA ILE A 88 -2.24 3.77 1.05
C ILE A 88 -0.84 3.21 0.83
N LEU A 89 -0.21 2.78 1.92
CA LEU A 89 1.11 2.15 1.87
C LEU A 89 0.97 0.64 1.92
N GLU A 90 0.13 0.11 2.83
CA GLU A 90 -0.01 -1.33 3.02
C GLU A 90 -1.46 -1.76 3.24
N VAL A 91 -1.79 -2.94 2.72
CA VAL A 91 -3.09 -3.60 2.91
C VAL A 91 -2.85 -5.03 3.39
N ASP A 92 -3.28 -5.33 4.61
CA ASP A 92 -3.10 -6.64 5.27
C ASP A 92 -1.63 -7.07 5.34
N GLY A 93 -0.72 -6.12 5.56
CA GLY A 93 0.73 -6.34 5.59
C GLY A 93 1.38 -6.48 4.22
N GLU A 94 0.63 -6.31 3.12
CA GLU A 94 1.18 -6.28 1.77
C GLU A 94 1.41 -4.84 1.33
N ASP A 95 2.65 -4.52 0.94
CA ASP A 95 3.00 -3.21 0.40
C ASP A 95 2.32 -2.98 -0.95
N VAL A 96 1.42 -1.99 -0.99
CA VAL A 96 0.67 -1.60 -2.17
C VAL A 96 1.26 -0.38 -2.87
N SER A 97 2.32 0.22 -2.32
CA SER A 97 2.99 1.40 -2.89
C SER A 97 3.52 1.15 -4.30
N LYS A 98 3.92 -0.11 -4.58
CA LYS A 98 4.45 -0.54 -5.90
C LYS A 98 3.37 -1.15 -6.80
N LEU A 99 2.15 -1.32 -6.29
CA LEU A 99 1.07 -1.99 -6.99
C LEU A 99 0.15 -0.99 -7.67
N ARG A 100 -0.40 -1.39 -8.82
CA ARG A 100 -1.43 -0.62 -9.51
C ARG A 100 -2.72 -0.63 -8.68
N VAL A 101 -3.48 0.47 -8.73
CA VAL A 101 -4.78 0.63 -8.05
C VAL A 101 -5.73 -0.54 -8.30
N ILE A 102 -5.71 -1.09 -9.51
CA ILE A 102 -6.55 -2.24 -9.88
C ILE A 102 -6.20 -3.46 -9.02
N HIS A 103 -4.91 -3.70 -8.77
CA HIS A 103 -4.45 -4.79 -7.91
C HIS A 103 -4.82 -4.54 -6.45
N VAL A 104 -4.72 -3.30 -5.98
CA VAL A 104 -5.16 -2.91 -4.63
C VAL A 104 -6.65 -3.17 -4.45
N ALA A 105 -7.48 -2.77 -5.42
CA ALA A 105 -8.91 -3.03 -5.41
C ALA A 105 -9.23 -4.52 -5.46
N MET A 106 -8.48 -5.30 -6.26
CA MET A 106 -8.60 -6.76 -6.30
C MET A 106 -8.22 -7.38 -4.96
N LEU A 107 -7.13 -6.96 -4.30
CA LEU A 107 -6.72 -7.45 -2.98
C LEU A 107 -7.81 -7.20 -1.94
N ILE A 108 -8.33 -5.98 -1.87
CA ILE A 108 -9.40 -5.60 -0.95
C ILE A 108 -10.66 -6.45 -1.19
N ARG A 109 -10.98 -6.70 -2.47
CA ARG A 109 -12.16 -7.49 -2.87
C ARG A 109 -11.97 -8.98 -2.58
N SER A 110 -10.80 -9.54 -2.88
CA SER A 110 -10.47 -10.95 -2.68
C SER A 110 -10.36 -11.31 -1.20
N LYS A 111 -9.80 -10.44 -0.37
CA LYS A 111 -9.68 -10.63 1.08
C LYS A 111 -10.94 -10.20 1.87
N ARG A 112 -12.08 -9.97 1.20
CA ARG A 112 -13.33 -9.54 1.86
C ARG A 112 -13.82 -10.47 2.96
N ASN A 113 -13.51 -11.76 2.86
CA ASN A 113 -13.94 -12.80 3.81
C ASN A 113 -12.95 -13.05 4.95
N SER A 114 -11.81 -12.33 4.98
CA SER A 114 -10.88 -12.38 6.10
C SER A 114 -11.40 -11.48 7.22
N GLY A 115 -11.74 -12.06 8.37
CA GLY A 115 -12.49 -11.47 9.49
C GLY A 115 -12.10 -10.04 9.87
N ASN A 116 -10.81 -9.80 10.07
CA ASN A 116 -10.27 -8.48 10.41
C ASN A 116 -9.12 -8.16 9.45
N ARG A 117 -9.14 -6.97 8.87
CA ARG A 117 -8.13 -6.48 7.93
C ARG A 117 -7.41 -5.28 8.50
N MET A 118 -6.11 -5.16 8.23
CA MET A 118 -5.31 -4.03 8.70
C MET A 118 -4.83 -3.18 7.54
N LEU A 119 -5.12 -1.89 7.58
CA LEU A 119 -4.71 -0.92 6.56
C LEU A 119 -3.70 0.03 7.18
N THR A 120 -2.54 0.18 6.53
CA THR A 120 -1.54 1.19 6.91
C THR A 120 -1.61 2.33 5.89
N LEU A 121 -1.95 3.52 6.37
CA LEU A 121 -2.03 4.73 5.59
C LEU A 121 -0.99 5.75 6.05
N SER A 122 -0.54 6.62 5.16
CA SER A 122 0.21 7.82 5.51
C SER A 122 -0.65 9.06 5.27
N ARG A 123 -0.69 9.92 6.29
CA ARG A 123 -1.36 11.22 6.27
C ARG A 123 -0.33 12.32 6.41
N ASP A 124 -0.34 13.26 5.48
CA ASP A 124 0.47 14.47 5.59
C ASP A 124 -0.28 15.50 6.42
N GLU A 125 0.17 15.70 7.66
CA GLU A 125 -0.35 16.77 8.51
C GLU A 125 0.32 18.06 8.03
N THR A 126 -0.34 18.77 7.10
CA THR A 126 0.08 20.12 6.72
C THR A 126 -0.31 21.06 7.85
N THR A 127 0.55 21.17 8.87
CA THR A 127 0.45 22.24 9.86
C THR A 127 0.72 23.55 9.14
N ASN A 128 -0.34 24.31 8.84
CA ASN A 128 -0.21 25.71 8.45
C ASN A 128 0.40 26.44 9.64
N VAL A 129 1.71 26.65 9.57
CA VAL A 129 2.40 27.52 10.52
C VAL A 129 2.08 28.94 10.07
N GLU A 130 1.08 29.56 10.68
CA GLU A 130 0.88 31.01 10.57
C GLU A 130 2.12 31.69 11.15
N ILE A 131 2.99 32.20 10.28
CA ILE A 131 4.11 33.05 10.69
C ILE A 131 3.50 34.42 10.97
N ILE A 132 3.46 34.80 12.25
CA ILE A 132 3.01 36.11 12.76
C ILE A 132 4.08 37.16 12.49
#